data_AF-A0A8J4Y131-F1
#
_entry.id   AF-A0A8J4Y131-F1
#
_cell.length_a   1.000
_cell.length_b   1.000
_cell.length_c   1.000
_cell.angle_alpha   90.00
_cell.angle_beta   90.00
_cell.angle_gamma   90.00
#
_symmetry.space_group_name_H-M   'P 1'
#
loop_
_entity.id
_entity.type
_entity.pdbx_description
1 polymer ?
#
loop_
_entity_poly.entity_id
_entity_poly.type
_entity_poly.pdbx_seq_one_letter_code
_entity_poly.pdbx_strand_id
1 'polypeptide(L)'
;MSRHDGVSCDACLKANFRGRRYKCLICYDYDLCSACYEGGATTTRHTTDHPMQCILTRHDFDVYYGGEALSVDQPQSLTCPFCGKMGYTETSLQDHVTADHPDTPYEVVCPICASVPGGDPNHVTDDFAAHLTLDHRSGAPRTSYPFMPRSHYYHPSTIIIYHHPSTIIHLPSSI
;
A
#
# COMPACT_ATOMS: atom_id res chain seq x y z
N MET A 1 -1.34 -15.85 -11.03
CA MET A 1 -0.79 -16.69 -9.93
C MET A 1 -1.95 -17.12 -9.05
N SER A 2 -2.03 -18.40 -8.66
CA SER A 2 -3.14 -18.96 -7.85
C SER A 2 -2.78 -19.12 -6.37
N ARG A 3 -1.64 -18.56 -5.97
CA ARG A 3 -1.05 -18.63 -4.63
C ARG A 3 -0.40 -17.28 -4.30
N HIS A 4 -0.24 -17.00 -3.01
CA HIS A 4 0.54 -15.87 -2.52
C HIS A 4 2.02 -16.25 -2.40
N ASP A 5 2.76 -16.19 -3.51
CA ASP A 5 4.19 -16.54 -3.53
C ASP A 5 5.02 -15.55 -2.70
N GLY A 6 5.94 -16.07 -1.88
CA GLY A 6 6.79 -15.28 -0.99
C GLY A 6 6.11 -14.81 0.30
N VAL A 7 4.90 -15.31 0.59
CA VAL A 7 4.14 -14.96 1.80
C VAL A 7 3.95 -16.19 2.68
N SER A 8 4.13 -16.03 3.99
CA SER A 8 3.83 -17.03 5.02
C SER A 8 2.74 -16.56 5.97
N CYS A 9 1.94 -17.50 6.47
CA CYS A 9 1.05 -17.23 7.59
C CYS A 9 1.85 -17.21 8.89
N ASP A 10 1.77 -16.13 9.67
CA ASP A 10 2.52 -15.99 10.94
C ASP A 10 2.01 -16.90 12.06
N ALA A 11 0.76 -17.35 11.98
CA ALA A 11 0.18 -18.24 12.99
C ALA A 11 0.52 -19.73 12.77
N CYS A 12 0.49 -20.20 11.52
CA CYS A 12 0.69 -21.63 11.21
C CYS A 12 1.93 -21.93 10.35
N LEU A 13 2.70 -20.90 10.01
CA LEU A 13 3.93 -20.96 9.22
C LEU A 13 3.77 -21.52 7.80
N LYS A 14 2.52 -21.69 7.34
CA LYS A 14 2.24 -22.15 5.99
C LYS A 14 2.64 -21.09 4.97
N ALA A 15 3.63 -21.41 4.14
CA ALA A 15 4.09 -20.56 3.04
C ALA A 15 3.30 -20.81 1.74
N ASN A 16 3.28 -19.82 0.85
CA ASN A 16 2.76 -19.91 -0.52
C ASN A 16 1.34 -20.50 -0.59
N PHE A 17 0.47 -20.07 0.33
CA PHE A 17 -0.87 -20.62 0.46
C PHE A 17 -1.81 -20.07 -0.62
N ARG A 18 -2.90 -20.82 -0.86
CA ARG A 18 -3.98 -20.49 -1.79
C ARG A 18 -5.12 -19.78 -1.06
N GLY A 19 -5.99 -19.10 -1.82
CA GLY A 19 -7.18 -18.43 -1.30
C GLY A 19 -6.84 -17.07 -0.69
N ARG A 20 -7.59 -16.69 0.35
CA ARG A 20 -7.51 -15.35 0.95
C ARG A 20 -6.29 -15.21 1.86
N ARG A 21 -5.53 -14.13 1.65
CA ARG A 21 -4.52 -13.60 2.58
C ARG A 21 -5.16 -12.47 3.39
N TYR A 22 -4.90 -12.45 4.69
CA TYR A 22 -5.36 -11.40 5.60
C TYR A 22 -4.15 -10.69 6.19
N LYS A 23 -3.92 -9.45 5.77
CA LYS A 23 -2.80 -8.63 6.25
C LYS A 23 -3.26 -7.73 7.39
N CYS A 24 -2.50 -7.71 8.49
CA CYS A 24 -2.83 -6.85 9.61
C CYS A 24 -2.51 -5.41 9.26
N LEU A 25 -3.44 -4.51 9.61
CA LEU A 25 -3.25 -3.08 9.37
C LEU A 25 -2.58 -2.35 10.54
N ILE A 26 -2.32 -3.07 11.63
CA ILE A 26 -1.65 -2.56 12.84
C ILE A 26 -0.29 -3.22 13.03
N CYS A 27 -0.22 -4.54 12.88
CA CYS A 27 1.03 -5.28 13.09
C CYS A 27 1.92 -5.19 11.85
N TYR A 28 3.20 -4.84 12.06
CA TYR A 28 4.21 -4.88 11.02
C TYR A 28 4.42 -6.31 10.52
N ASP A 29 4.39 -6.49 9.20
CA ASP A 29 4.65 -7.75 8.49
C ASP A 29 3.89 -8.97 9.04
N TYR A 30 2.64 -8.78 9.42
CA TYR A 30 1.78 -9.85 9.95
C TYR A 30 0.69 -10.23 8.96
N ASP A 31 0.67 -11.50 8.58
CA ASP A 31 -0.17 -12.09 7.56
C ASP A 31 -0.77 -13.42 8.05
N LEU A 32 -2.07 -13.60 7.81
CA LEU A 32 -2.80 -14.82 8.13
C LEU A 32 -3.37 -15.45 6.86
N CYS A 33 -3.35 -16.78 6.80
CA CYS A 33 -4.20 -17.51 5.86
C CYS A 33 -5.64 -17.55 6.37
N SER A 34 -6.60 -17.84 5.47
CA SER A 34 -8.03 -17.87 5.81
C SER A 34 -8.37 -18.71 7.03
N ALA A 35 -7.78 -19.90 7.16
CA ALA A 35 -8.05 -20.80 8.29
C ALA A 35 -7.60 -20.20 9.64
N CYS A 36 -6.47 -19.48 9.67
CA CYS A 36 -5.98 -18.85 10.90
C CYS A 36 -6.76 -17.58 11.24
N TYR A 37 -7.17 -16.82 10.22
CA TYR A 37 -8.04 -15.66 10.41
C TYR A 37 -9.41 -16.08 10.97
N GLU A 38 -10.07 -17.04 10.33
CA GLU A 38 -11.38 -17.56 10.75
C GLU A 38 -11.30 -18.31 12.08
N GLY A 39 -10.16 -18.96 12.36
CA GLY A 39 -9.88 -19.60 13.64
C GLY A 39 -9.55 -18.64 14.78
N GLY A 40 -9.50 -17.32 14.54
CA GLY A 40 -9.20 -16.32 15.55
C GLY A 40 -7.79 -16.42 16.12
N ALA A 41 -6.79 -16.69 15.27
CA ALA A 41 -5.41 -16.82 15.71
C ALA A 41 -4.89 -15.51 16.34
N THR A 42 -4.28 -15.62 17.52
CA THR A 42 -3.67 -14.49 18.25
C THR A 42 -2.20 -14.78 18.55
N THR A 43 -1.40 -13.73 18.70
CA THR A 43 0.01 -13.80 19.10
C THR A 43 0.32 -12.70 20.12
N THR A 44 1.58 -12.59 20.54
CA THR A 44 2.01 -11.54 21.48
C THR A 44 1.78 -10.12 20.97
N ARG A 45 1.78 -9.91 19.65
CA ARG A 45 1.63 -8.58 19.02
C ARG A 45 0.32 -8.43 18.24
N HIS A 46 -0.45 -9.49 18.06
CA HIS A 46 -1.66 -9.50 17.25
C HIS A 46 -2.86 -10.06 18.02
N THR A 47 -3.97 -9.31 18.01
CA THR A 47 -5.26 -9.76 18.52
C THR A 47 -6.29 -9.79 17.38
N THR A 48 -7.41 -10.50 17.60
CA THR A 48 -8.52 -10.57 16.64
C THR A 48 -9.24 -9.25 16.43
N ASP A 49 -9.02 -8.26 17.30
CA ASP A 49 -9.61 -6.93 17.20
C ASP A 49 -8.83 -6.01 16.23
N HIS A 50 -7.63 -6.42 15.82
CA HIS A 50 -6.86 -5.65 14.86
C HIS A 50 -7.53 -5.68 13.47
N PRO A 51 -7.76 -4.53 12.82
CA PRO A 51 -8.32 -4.49 11.49
C PRO A 51 -7.40 -5.18 10.48
N MET A 52 -8.02 -5.93 9.57
CA MET A 52 -7.31 -6.74 8.59
C MET A 52 -7.78 -6.44 7.17
N GLN A 53 -6.84 -6.35 6.23
CA GLN A 53 -7.11 -6.25 4.81
C GLN A 53 -7.12 -7.64 4.18
N CYS A 54 -8.23 -7.99 3.53
CA CYS A 54 -8.31 -9.18 2.70
C CYS A 54 -7.65 -8.90 1.35
N ILE A 55 -6.67 -9.71 0.98
CA ILE A 55 -5.94 -9.64 -0.28
C ILE A 55 -6.20 -10.93 -1.04
N LEU A 56 -6.75 -10.80 -2.24
CA LEU A 56 -7.03 -11.92 -3.14
C LEU A 56 -5.90 -12.12 -4.14
N THR A 57 -5.67 -13.36 -4.55
CA THR A 57 -4.86 -13.61 -5.75
C THR A 57 -5.63 -13.19 -7.00
N ARG A 58 -4.92 -12.87 -8.08
CA ARG A 58 -5.56 -12.57 -9.37
C ARG A 58 -6.50 -13.70 -9.83
N HIS A 59 -6.10 -14.94 -9.63
CA HIS A 59 -6.93 -16.08 -10.01
C HIS A 59 -8.21 -16.17 -9.18
N ASP A 60 -8.12 -16.01 -7.86
CA ASP A 60 -9.29 -16.06 -6.99
C ASP A 60 -10.24 -14.89 -7.31
N PHE A 61 -9.68 -13.71 -7.61
CA PHE A 61 -10.46 -12.56 -8.08
C PHE A 61 -11.26 -12.89 -9.36
N ASP A 62 -10.59 -13.43 -10.38
CA ASP A 62 -11.24 -13.78 -11.65
C ASP A 62 -12.38 -14.81 -11.46
N VAL A 63 -12.18 -15.78 -10.55
CA VAL A 63 -13.18 -16.81 -10.23
C VAL A 63 -14.38 -16.24 -9.49
N TYR A 64 -14.18 -15.35 -8.51
CA TYR A 64 -15.28 -14.80 -7.70
C TYR A 64 -16.10 -13.74 -8.44
N TYR A 65 -15.47 -12.96 -9.32
CA TYR A 65 -16.13 -11.87 -10.05
C TYR A 65 -16.48 -12.21 -11.51
N GLY A 66 -16.44 -13.50 -11.87
CA GLY A 66 -17.07 -14.01 -13.09
C GLY A 66 -16.37 -13.65 -14.40
N GLY A 67 -15.13 -13.17 -14.36
CA GLY A 67 -14.32 -12.91 -15.56
C GLY A 67 -14.84 -11.80 -16.49
N GLU A 68 -15.89 -11.06 -16.11
CA GLU A 68 -16.20 -9.79 -16.75
C GLU A 68 -15.00 -8.88 -16.50
N ALA A 69 -14.43 -8.33 -17.58
CA ALA A 69 -13.30 -7.40 -17.51
C ALA A 69 -13.77 -6.11 -16.83
N LEU A 70 -13.93 -6.15 -15.50
CA LEU A 70 -14.08 -4.98 -14.69
C LEU A 70 -12.83 -4.13 -14.93
N SER A 71 -13.08 -2.85 -15.16
CA SER A 71 -12.07 -1.81 -15.30
C SER A 71 -10.98 -1.94 -14.23
N VAL A 72 -9.79 -1.40 -14.51
CA VAL A 72 -8.60 -1.36 -13.65
C VAL A 72 -8.88 -0.92 -12.19
N ASP A 73 -10.04 -0.32 -11.96
CA ASP A 73 -10.73 -0.16 -10.68
C ASP A 73 -11.31 -1.50 -10.16
N GLN A 74 -10.45 -2.36 -9.61
CA GLN A 74 -10.90 -3.54 -8.86
C GLN A 74 -11.87 -3.10 -7.74
N PRO A 75 -12.92 -3.88 -7.38
CA PRO A 75 -13.68 -3.67 -6.15
C PRO A 75 -12.73 -3.88 -4.97
N GLN A 76 -12.01 -2.82 -4.63
CA GLN A 76 -11.19 -2.73 -3.45
C GLN A 76 -12.19 -2.65 -2.31
N SER A 77 -12.48 -3.76 -1.65
CA SER A 77 -13.14 -3.72 -0.35
C SER A 77 -12.07 -3.38 0.68
N LEU A 78 -11.66 -2.10 0.73
CA LEU A 78 -10.63 -1.65 1.66
C LEU A 78 -11.21 -1.65 3.07
N THR A 79 -10.38 -2.04 4.02
CA THR A 79 -10.66 -1.97 5.45
C THR A 79 -10.02 -0.71 6.02
N CYS A 80 -10.78 0.09 6.78
CA CYS A 80 -10.23 1.21 7.52
C CYS A 80 -9.30 0.68 8.64
N PRO A 81 -8.03 1.11 8.69
CA PRO A 81 -7.08 0.64 9.69
C PRO A 81 -7.37 1.18 11.10
N PHE A 82 -8.25 2.16 11.24
CA PHE A 82 -8.59 2.74 12.54
C PHE A 82 -9.83 2.13 13.18
N CYS A 83 -10.85 1.78 12.39
CA CYS A 83 -12.13 1.28 12.91
C CYS A 83 -12.55 -0.10 12.37
N GLY A 84 -11.81 -0.68 11.43
CA GLY A 84 -12.09 -2.01 10.87
C GLY A 84 -13.33 -2.09 9.98
N LYS A 85 -14.04 -0.97 9.75
CA LYS A 85 -15.11 -0.93 8.74
C LYS A 85 -14.53 -1.25 7.36
N MET A 86 -15.27 -2.00 6.56
CA MET A 86 -14.82 -2.47 5.25
C MET A 86 -15.80 -2.08 4.14
N GLY A 87 -15.37 -2.27 2.90
CA GLY A 87 -16.18 -1.96 1.71
C GLY A 87 -15.97 -0.54 1.18
N TYR A 88 -14.84 0.08 1.53
CA TYR A 88 -14.46 1.38 1.02
C TYR A 88 -13.67 1.24 -0.28
N THR A 89 -13.96 2.10 -1.26
CA THR A 89 -13.03 2.37 -2.36
C THR A 89 -11.90 3.26 -1.84
N GLU A 90 -10.83 3.42 -2.62
CA GLU A 90 -9.75 4.36 -2.33
C GLU A 90 -10.26 5.77 -1.95
N THR A 91 -11.15 6.34 -2.78
CA THR A 91 -11.75 7.66 -2.52
C THR A 91 -12.62 7.67 -1.27
N SER A 92 -13.51 6.68 -1.09
CA SER A 92 -14.42 6.70 0.05
C SER A 92 -13.71 6.38 1.38
N LEU A 93 -12.60 5.65 1.34
CA LEU A 93 -11.74 5.45 2.50
C LEU A 93 -11.07 6.77 2.91
N GLN A 94 -10.57 7.53 1.94
CA GLN A 94 -9.97 8.84 2.21
C GLN A 94 -10.98 9.79 2.86
N ASP A 95 -12.17 9.90 2.28
CA ASP A 95 -13.24 10.75 2.82
C ASP A 95 -13.62 10.32 4.23
N HIS A 96 -13.78 9.01 4.47
CA HIS A 96 -14.09 8.44 5.78
C HIS A 96 -13.00 8.77 6.82
N VAL A 97 -11.73 8.51 6.50
CA VAL A 97 -10.62 8.74 7.44
C VAL A 97 -10.50 10.22 7.78
N THR A 98 -10.65 11.10 6.80
CA THR A 98 -10.55 12.55 7.01
C THR A 98 -11.70 13.09 7.87
N ALA A 99 -12.91 12.52 7.72
CA ALA A 99 -14.09 12.97 8.46
C ALA A 99 -14.18 12.37 9.87
N ASP A 100 -13.90 11.08 10.02
CA ASP A 100 -14.17 10.32 11.26
C ASP A 100 -12.91 10.12 12.12
N HIS A 101 -11.71 10.32 11.57
CA HIS A 101 -10.42 10.02 12.21
C HIS A 101 -9.34 11.12 12.07
N PRO A 102 -9.66 12.43 12.22
CA PRO A 102 -8.72 13.52 11.93
C PRO A 102 -7.49 13.60 12.84
N ASP A 103 -7.60 13.14 14.09
CA ASP A 103 -6.56 13.28 15.12
C ASP A 103 -6.08 11.92 15.67
N THR A 104 -5.97 10.90 14.82
CA THR A 104 -5.53 9.57 15.28
C THR A 104 -4.00 9.49 15.28
N PRO A 105 -3.32 9.33 16.44
CA PRO A 105 -1.87 9.50 16.54
C PRO A 105 -1.07 8.21 16.38
N TYR A 106 -1.71 7.11 15.96
CA TYR A 106 -1.06 5.80 15.89
C TYR A 106 -0.76 5.39 14.45
N GLU A 107 0.41 4.81 14.25
CA GLU A 107 0.89 4.34 12.95
C GLU A 107 0.10 3.12 12.46
N VAL A 108 -0.17 3.08 11.15
CA VAL A 108 -0.93 2.01 10.51
C VAL A 108 -0.32 1.61 9.18
N VAL A 109 -0.52 0.35 8.79
CA VAL A 109 -0.16 -0.14 7.46
C VAL A 109 -1.23 0.31 6.46
N CYS A 110 -0.81 0.87 5.33
CA CYS A 110 -1.74 1.29 4.29
C CYS A 110 -2.37 0.10 3.56
N PRO A 111 -3.70 -0.08 3.59
CA PRO A 111 -4.39 -1.20 2.94
C PRO A 111 -4.28 -1.16 1.40
N ILE A 112 -4.09 0.03 0.81
CA ILE A 112 -3.91 0.20 -0.63
C ILE A 112 -2.52 -0.28 -1.04
N CYS A 113 -1.47 0.21 -0.38
CA CYS A 113 -0.09 -0.23 -0.61
C CYS A 113 0.09 -1.75 -0.41
N ALA A 114 -0.59 -2.30 0.60
CA ALA A 114 -0.67 -3.73 0.87
C ALA A 114 -1.26 -4.56 -0.28
N SER A 115 -2.22 -3.99 -1.02
CA SER A 115 -3.02 -4.73 -1.99
C SER A 115 -2.55 -4.55 -3.43
N VAL A 116 -1.82 -3.47 -3.74
CA VAL A 116 -1.39 -3.19 -5.12
C VAL A 116 -0.18 -4.03 -5.56
N PRO A 117 -0.18 -4.58 -6.79
CA PRO A 117 0.97 -5.31 -7.30
C PRO A 117 2.18 -4.36 -7.48
N GLY A 118 3.31 -4.71 -6.87
CA GLY A 118 4.54 -3.91 -6.91
C GLY A 118 4.57 -2.73 -5.93
N GLY A 119 3.57 -2.57 -5.06
CA GLY A 119 3.66 -1.70 -3.89
C GLY A 119 4.51 -2.31 -2.78
N ASP A 120 4.81 -1.50 -1.76
CA ASP A 120 5.39 -1.98 -0.51
C ASP A 120 4.26 -2.49 0.41
N PRO A 121 4.17 -3.80 0.66
CA PRO A 121 3.07 -4.34 1.44
C PRO A 121 3.07 -3.90 2.90
N ASN A 122 4.24 -3.51 3.41
CA ASN A 122 4.47 -3.17 4.81
C ASN A 122 4.64 -1.65 5.00
N HIS A 123 4.13 -0.85 4.07
CA HIS A 123 4.20 0.60 4.17
C HIS A 123 3.41 1.11 5.38
N VAL A 124 4.14 1.52 6.42
CA VAL A 124 3.60 2.13 7.64
C VAL A 124 3.62 3.65 7.51
N THR A 125 2.53 4.30 7.91
CA THR A 125 2.42 5.76 7.97
C THR A 125 1.82 6.19 9.31
N ASP A 126 2.30 7.32 9.83
CA ASP A 126 1.81 8.00 11.03
C ASP A 126 0.75 9.07 10.72
N ASP A 127 0.71 9.58 9.48
CA ASP A 127 -0.36 10.43 8.95
C ASP A 127 -1.03 9.75 7.75
N PHE A 128 -2.04 8.91 8.05
CA PHE A 128 -2.73 8.12 7.04
C PHE A 128 -3.56 8.99 6.08
N ALA A 129 -4.21 10.04 6.57
CA ALA A 129 -5.04 10.93 5.75
C ALA A 129 -4.19 11.71 4.73
N ALA A 130 -3.04 12.23 5.16
CA ALA A 130 -2.11 12.90 4.26
C ALA A 130 -1.51 11.92 3.24
N HIS A 131 -1.12 10.71 3.67
CA HIS A 131 -0.62 9.67 2.76
C HIS A 131 -1.61 9.35 1.64
N LEU A 132 -2.90 9.11 1.99
CA LEU A 132 -3.94 8.89 0.98
C LEU A 132 -4.08 10.08 0.02
N THR A 133 -3.96 11.30 0.53
CA THR A 133 -4.09 12.51 -0.28
C THR A 133 -2.96 12.67 -1.30
N LEU A 134 -1.73 12.34 -0.92
CA LEU A 134 -0.54 12.57 -1.73
C LEU A 134 -0.25 11.42 -2.69
N ASP A 135 -0.49 10.18 -2.27
CA ASP A 135 -0.02 8.99 -2.99
C ASP A 135 -1.13 8.25 -3.75
N HIS A 136 -2.42 8.52 -3.44
CA HIS A 136 -3.57 7.69 -3.83
C HIS A 136 -4.75 8.51 -4.43
N ARG A 137 -4.93 9.78 -4.03
CA ARG A 137 -6.09 10.63 -4.44
C ARG A 137 -6.25 10.91 -5.94
N SER A 138 -5.23 10.67 -6.75
CA SER A 138 -5.27 10.91 -8.18
C SER A 138 -4.87 9.63 -8.89
N GLY A 139 -5.71 9.13 -9.80
CA GLY A 139 -5.40 8.07 -10.76
C GLY A 139 -4.28 8.45 -11.74
N ALA A 140 -3.22 9.09 -11.26
CA ALA A 140 -2.00 9.35 -11.96
C ALA A 140 -1.41 7.99 -12.36
N PRO A 141 -1.08 7.80 -13.65
CA PRO A 141 -0.37 6.60 -14.07
C PRO A 141 0.93 6.56 -13.29
N ARG A 142 1.16 5.43 -12.62
CA ARG A 142 2.41 5.12 -11.90
C ARG A 142 3.54 5.07 -12.93
N THR A 143 4.01 6.22 -13.38
CA THR A 143 5.24 6.30 -14.17
C THR A 143 6.34 5.80 -13.26
N SER A 144 7.02 4.76 -13.73
CA SER A 144 8.17 4.13 -13.12
C SER A 144 9.27 5.18 -12.88
N TYR A 145 9.24 5.83 -11.73
CA TYR A 145 10.44 6.44 -11.19
C TYR A 145 11.19 5.37 -10.39
N PRO A 146 12.48 5.14 -10.68
CA PRO A 146 13.27 4.18 -9.93
C PRO A 146 13.37 4.65 -8.48
N PHE A 147 12.90 3.78 -7.61
CA PHE A 147 13.07 3.74 -6.16
C PHE A 147 14.44 4.32 -5.76
N MET A 148 14.47 5.56 -5.25
CA MET A 148 15.62 6.03 -4.48
C MET A 148 15.39 5.59 -3.03
N PRO A 149 16.28 4.78 -2.44
CA PRO A 149 16.16 4.41 -1.04
C PRO A 149 16.36 5.65 -0.16
N ARG A 150 15.37 5.96 0.68
CA ARG A 150 15.48 6.93 1.77
C ARG A 150 16.47 6.39 2.80
N SER A 151 17.74 6.73 2.64
CA SER A 151 18.71 6.67 3.72
C SER A 151 19.36 8.04 3.90
N HIS A 152 19.44 8.43 5.17
CA HIS A 152 20.13 9.60 5.72
C HIS A 152 19.34 10.92 5.76
N TYR A 153 18.85 11.20 6.98
CA TYR A 153 18.95 12.52 7.63
C TYR A 153 20.00 13.41 6.97
N TYR A 154 19.63 14.56 6.39
CA TYR A 154 20.53 15.72 6.33
C TYR A 154 19.76 17.04 6.20
N HIS A 155 20.21 17.99 7.01
CA HIS A 155 19.77 19.36 7.26
C HIS A 155 19.62 20.23 5.99
N PRO A 156 18.76 21.28 5.97
CA PRO A 156 18.61 22.15 4.82
C PRO A 156 19.72 23.20 4.84
N SER A 157 20.67 23.12 3.89
CA SER A 157 21.48 24.24 3.39
C SER A 157 22.49 23.70 2.38
N THR A 158 22.17 23.69 1.08
CA THR A 158 23.11 23.95 -0.04
C THR A 158 22.32 23.94 -1.35
N ILE A 159 22.34 25.07 -2.05
CA ILE A 159 21.79 25.22 -3.42
C ILE A 159 22.79 24.56 -4.38
N ILE A 160 22.37 23.52 -5.09
CA ILE A 160 23.17 22.93 -6.18
C ILE A 160 22.82 23.65 -7.48
N ILE A 161 23.77 24.45 -7.98
CA ILE A 161 23.73 25.07 -9.30
C ILE A 161 24.04 23.98 -10.33
N TYR A 162 23.05 23.60 -11.14
CA TYR A 162 23.25 22.67 -12.24
C TYR A 162 23.83 23.40 -13.46
N HIS A 163 25.09 23.11 -13.80
CA HIS A 163 25.65 23.44 -15.11
C HIS A 163 25.22 22.38 -16.13
N HIS A 164 24.43 22.78 -17.12
CA HIS A 164 23.97 21.93 -18.21
C HIS A 164 25.03 21.89 -19.34
N PRO A 165 25.46 20.71 -19.83
CA PRO A 165 26.45 20.63 -20.90
C PRO A 165 25.75 20.38 -22.23
N SER A 166 25.30 21.42 -22.94
CA SER A 166 24.94 21.35 -24.37
C SER A 166 24.66 22.75 -24.95
N THR A 167 25.71 23.50 -25.29
CA THR A 167 25.59 24.51 -26.34
C THR A 167 26.95 24.74 -27.00
N ILE A 168 27.07 24.32 -28.27
CA ILE A 168 28.17 24.69 -29.16
C ILE A 168 27.98 26.17 -29.49
N ILE A 169 28.90 27.02 -29.02
CA ILE A 169 28.89 28.45 -29.30
C ILE A 169 29.62 28.67 -30.63
N HIS A 170 28.89 29.08 -31.67
CA HIS A 170 29.48 29.74 -32.84
C HIS A 170 29.71 31.22 -32.49
N LEU A 171 30.98 31.67 -32.46
CA LEU A 171 31.29 33.09 -32.42
C LEU A 171 31.06 33.72 -33.80
N PRO A 172 30.41 34.88 -33.91
CA PRO A 172 30.61 35.77 -35.04
C PRO A 172 31.87 36.62 -34.83
N SER A 173 32.69 36.65 -35.87
CA SER A 173 33.82 37.56 -36.04
C SER A 173 33.37 39.01 -36.18
N SER A 174 34.18 39.93 -35.63
CA SER A 174 34.35 41.34 -36.04
C SER A 174 33.27 42.34 -35.61
N ILE A 175 33.63 43.33 -34.77
CA ILE A 175 34.29 44.60 -35.10
C ILE A 175 34.86 45.21 -33.81
#